data_AF-A0ABD5S4E4-F1
#
_entry.id   AF-A0ABD5S4E4-F1
#
_cell.length_a   1.000
_cell.length_b   1.000
_cell.length_c   1.000
_cell.angle_alpha   90.00
_cell.angle_beta   90.00
_cell.angle_gamma   90.00
#
_symmetry.space_group_name_H-M   'P 1'
#
loop_
_entity.id
_entity.type
_entity.pdbx_description
1 polymer ?
#
loop_
_entity_poly.entity_id
_entity_poly.type
_entity_poly.pdbx_seq_one_letter_code
_entity_poly.pdbx_strand_id
1 'polypeptide(L)'
;MDEKTEELRDIFVETTGSDTVTEGQEEARGSLTDERSADERVAELVETMREEYAFVSGLDDDGYEAVVRRYHDGEDDAAIADALGVDPKTVFEARTDLHLVDDGDRD
;
A
#
# COMPACT_ATOMS: atom_id res chain seq x y z
N MET A 1 -21.23 -37.60 9.89
CA MET A 1 -22.00 -36.43 9.46
C MET A 1 -23.25 -36.42 10.33
N ASP A 2 -23.40 -35.40 11.17
CA ASP A 2 -24.60 -35.24 11.99
C ASP A 2 -25.73 -34.67 11.13
N GLU A 3 -26.98 -35.08 11.34
CA GLU A 3 -28.18 -34.59 10.61
C GLU A 3 -28.25 -33.05 10.59
N LYS A 4 -27.74 -32.41 11.64
CA LYS A 4 -27.67 -30.95 11.82
C LYS A 4 -26.77 -30.25 10.79
N THR A 5 -25.80 -30.96 10.24
CA THR A 5 -24.87 -30.45 9.23
C THR A 5 -25.48 -30.50 7.83
N GLU A 6 -26.39 -31.43 7.60
CA GLU A 6 -27.11 -31.59 6.33
C GLU A 6 -28.19 -30.52 6.20
N GLU A 7 -28.94 -30.26 7.27
CA GLU A 7 -29.96 -29.20 7.33
C GLU A 7 -29.37 -27.81 7.04
N LEU A 8 -28.18 -27.50 7.55
CA LEU A 8 -27.51 -26.22 7.30
C LEU A 8 -27.03 -26.06 5.85
N ARG A 9 -26.64 -27.15 5.19
CA ARG A 9 -26.25 -27.13 3.78
C ARG A 9 -27.47 -26.88 2.88
N ASP A 10 -28.58 -27.54 3.17
CA ASP A 10 -29.81 -27.39 2.37
C ASP A 10 -30.35 -25.95 2.42
N ILE A 11 -30.31 -25.30 3.61
CA ILE A 11 -30.71 -23.89 3.76
C ILE A 11 -29.78 -22.96 2.96
N PHE A 12 -28.47 -23.22 2.97
CA PHE A 12 -27.49 -22.43 2.22
C PHE A 12 -27.72 -22.51 0.71
N VAL A 13 -27.93 -23.73 0.19
CA VAL A 13 -28.19 -23.97 -1.24
C VAL A 13 -29.52 -23.36 -1.68
N GLU A 14 -30.58 -23.47 -0.87
CA GLU A 14 -31.89 -22.87 -1.19
C GLU A 14 -31.81 -21.34 -1.29
N THR A 15 -31.01 -20.71 -0.43
CA THR A 15 -30.91 -19.24 -0.37
C THR A 15 -29.96 -18.66 -1.42
N THR A 16 -28.82 -19.32 -1.66
CA THR A 16 -27.75 -18.79 -2.53
C THR A 16 -27.75 -19.39 -3.93
N GLY A 17 -28.47 -20.49 -4.15
CA GLY A 17 -28.42 -21.26 -5.39
C GLY A 17 -27.07 -21.94 -5.65
N SER A 18 -26.16 -21.97 -4.66
CA SER A 18 -24.80 -22.51 -4.78
C SER A 18 -24.51 -23.48 -3.64
N ASP A 19 -23.88 -24.61 -3.97
CA ASP A 19 -23.32 -25.57 -3.00
C ASP A 19 -21.98 -25.10 -2.39
N THR A 20 -21.46 -23.95 -2.84
CA THR A 20 -20.13 -23.45 -2.46
C THR A 20 -20.24 -22.13 -1.73
N VAL A 21 -19.53 -22.03 -0.59
CA VAL A 21 -19.52 -20.88 0.33
C VAL A 21 -18.61 -19.72 -0.13
N THR A 22 -17.91 -19.89 -1.26
CA THR A 22 -17.05 -18.83 -1.81
C THR A 22 -17.88 -17.93 -2.72
N GLU A 23 -18.29 -16.78 -2.19
CA GLU A 23 -18.71 -15.65 -3.02
C GLU A 23 -17.52 -15.27 -3.91
N GLY A 24 -17.75 -15.20 -5.23
CA GLY A 24 -16.71 -14.79 -6.18
C GLY A 24 -16.28 -13.38 -5.81
N GLN A 25 -15.03 -13.23 -5.37
CA GLN A 25 -14.43 -11.93 -5.12
C GLN A 25 -14.53 -11.11 -6.42
N GLU A 26 -15.38 -10.09 -6.44
CA GLU A 26 -15.24 -9.00 -7.41
C GLU A 26 -13.87 -8.38 -7.17
N GLU A 27 -13.07 -8.18 -8.23
CA GLU A 27 -11.71 -7.65 -8.10
C GLU A 27 -11.72 -6.31 -7.35
N ALA A 28 -11.36 -6.35 -6.06
CA ALA A 28 -11.14 -5.17 -5.25
C ALA A 28 -9.81 -4.52 -5.68
N ARG A 29 -9.87 -3.18 -5.88
CA ARG A 29 -8.81 -2.30 -6.42
C ARG A 29 -7.38 -2.84 -6.37
N GLY A 30 -6.78 -2.98 -7.56
CA GLY A 30 -5.36 -3.29 -7.75
C GLY A 30 -5.15 -4.65 -8.39
N SER A 31 -5.44 -4.77 -9.69
CA SER A 31 -5.07 -5.97 -10.44
C SER A 31 -3.55 -6.10 -10.41
N LEU A 32 -3.01 -7.21 -9.88
CA LEU A 32 -1.59 -7.59 -10.00
C LEU A 32 -1.15 -7.78 -11.47
N THR A 33 -2.10 -7.72 -12.40
CA THR A 33 -1.93 -7.83 -13.86
C THR A 33 -1.79 -6.50 -14.55
N ASP A 34 -1.91 -5.39 -13.82
CA ASP A 34 -1.82 -4.05 -14.38
C ASP A 34 -0.40 -3.88 -14.97
N GLU A 35 -0.30 -3.60 -16.27
CA GLU A 35 0.97 -3.64 -17.03
C GLU A 35 1.91 -2.46 -16.73
N ARG A 36 1.46 -1.51 -15.90
CA ARG A 36 2.25 -0.33 -15.51
C ARG A 36 3.43 -0.72 -14.62
N SER A 37 4.52 0.03 -14.69
CA SER A 37 5.66 -0.18 -13.80
C SER A 37 5.27 0.13 -12.34
N ALA A 38 6.02 -0.41 -11.38
CA ALA A 38 5.86 -0.02 -9.98
C ALA A 38 6.03 1.50 -9.81
N ASP A 39 7.02 2.07 -10.50
CA ASP A 39 7.34 3.50 -10.55
C ASP A 39 6.13 4.35 -10.95
N GLU A 40 5.42 3.98 -12.01
CA GLU A 40 4.24 4.73 -12.48
C GLU A 40 3.09 4.71 -11.48
N ARG A 41 2.94 3.61 -10.72
CA ARG A 41 1.94 3.54 -9.64
C ARG A 41 2.35 4.33 -8.41
N VAL A 42 3.63 4.32 -8.07
CA VAL A 42 4.15 5.14 -6.97
C VAL A 42 3.95 6.61 -7.30
N ALA A 43 4.25 7.04 -8.53
CA ALA A 43 4.01 8.41 -8.97
C ALA A 43 2.54 8.83 -8.85
N GLU A 44 1.59 8.01 -9.35
CA GLU A 44 0.14 8.28 -9.23
C GLU A 44 -0.31 8.37 -7.76
N LEU A 45 0.22 7.49 -6.90
CA LEU A 45 -0.09 7.50 -5.48
C LEU A 45 0.45 8.76 -4.80
N VAL A 46 1.71 9.14 -5.07
CA VAL A 46 2.33 10.36 -4.54
C VAL A 46 1.55 11.59 -4.98
N GLU A 47 1.13 11.66 -6.25
CA GLU A 47 0.27 12.74 -6.76
C GLU A 47 -1.04 12.81 -5.98
N THR A 48 -1.74 11.69 -5.83
CA THR A 48 -2.98 11.60 -5.05
C THR A 48 -2.78 12.05 -3.60
N MET A 49 -1.67 11.64 -2.96
CA MET A 49 -1.36 12.02 -1.59
C MET A 49 -1.04 13.51 -1.46
N ARG A 50 -0.36 14.12 -2.44
CA ARG A 50 -0.13 15.58 -2.46
C ARG A 50 -1.42 16.38 -2.63
N GLU A 51 -2.37 15.85 -3.38
CA GLU A 51 -3.67 16.51 -3.55
C GLU A 51 -4.48 16.49 -2.24
N GLU A 52 -4.39 15.40 -1.48
CA GLU A 52 -5.15 15.21 -0.24
C GLU A 52 -4.45 15.78 1.02
N TYR A 53 -3.12 15.74 1.07
CA TYR A 53 -2.32 16.07 2.25
C TYR A 53 -1.31 17.19 2.00
N ALA A 54 -0.99 17.93 3.08
CA ALA A 54 0.00 18.99 3.03
C ALA A 54 1.41 18.42 3.27
N PHE A 55 2.19 18.31 2.20
CA PHE A 55 3.58 17.86 2.26
C PHE A 55 4.51 18.96 2.75
N VAL A 56 5.46 18.62 3.63
CA VAL A 56 6.38 19.58 4.25
C VAL A 56 7.84 19.40 3.88
N SER A 57 8.25 18.24 3.36
CA SER A 57 9.67 17.95 3.08
C SER A 57 10.28 18.83 1.97
N GLY A 58 9.44 19.31 1.04
CA GLY A 58 9.85 20.14 -0.09
C GLY A 58 10.54 19.38 -1.23
N LEU A 59 10.56 18.05 -1.21
CA LEU A 59 11.02 17.24 -2.34
C LEU A 59 10.11 17.41 -3.57
N ASP A 60 10.69 17.14 -4.75
CA ASP A 60 9.93 16.95 -5.99
C ASP A 60 9.46 15.49 -6.10
N ASP A 61 8.68 15.18 -7.14
CA ASP A 61 8.04 13.87 -7.29
C ASP A 61 9.06 12.76 -7.49
N ASP A 62 10.12 13.02 -8.26
CA ASP A 62 11.27 12.12 -8.41
C ASP A 62 11.95 11.83 -7.06
N GLY A 63 12.05 12.86 -6.20
CA GLY A 63 12.56 12.74 -4.84
C GLY A 63 11.68 11.86 -3.96
N TYR A 64 10.36 12.04 -4.00
CA TYR A 64 9.42 11.19 -3.24
C TYR A 64 9.42 9.74 -3.73
N GLU A 65 9.45 9.50 -5.04
CA GLU A 65 9.56 8.15 -5.62
C GLU A 65 10.86 7.46 -5.16
N ALA A 66 11.96 8.21 -5.18
CA ALA A 66 13.26 7.73 -4.72
C ALA A 66 13.28 7.36 -3.22
N VAL A 67 12.55 8.10 -2.37
CA VAL A 67 12.37 7.78 -0.94
C VAL A 67 11.58 6.48 -0.78
N VAL A 68 10.42 6.34 -1.45
CA VAL A 68 9.58 5.13 -1.38
C VAL A 68 10.37 3.89 -1.74
N ARG A 69 11.10 3.93 -2.86
CA ARG A 69 11.85 2.78 -3.36
C ARG A 69 12.94 2.35 -2.38
N ARG A 70 13.77 3.29 -1.93
CA ARG A 70 14.89 2.99 -1.02
C ARG A 70 14.44 2.58 0.38
N TYR A 71 13.36 3.18 0.86
CA TYR A 71 12.72 2.75 2.11
C TYR A 71 12.29 1.27 2.04
N HIS A 72 11.65 0.86 0.94
CA HIS A 72 11.27 -0.53 0.73
C HIS A 72 12.44 -1.47 0.41
N ASP A 73 13.57 -0.94 -0.09
CA ASP A 73 14.84 -1.66 -0.18
C ASP A 73 15.53 -1.85 1.20
N GLY A 74 14.99 -1.24 2.26
CA GLY A 74 15.46 -1.37 3.64
C GLY A 74 16.57 -0.40 4.02
N GLU A 75 16.75 0.69 3.27
CA GLU A 75 17.69 1.76 3.60
C GLU A 75 17.15 2.65 4.72
N ASP A 76 18.05 3.17 5.56
CA ASP A 76 17.72 4.16 6.59
C ASP A 76 17.73 5.59 6.04
N ASP A 77 17.21 6.54 6.83
CA ASP A 77 17.08 7.94 6.39
C ASP A 77 18.42 8.59 6.06
N ALA A 78 19.51 8.17 6.70
CA ALA A 78 20.84 8.70 6.42
C ALA A 78 21.35 8.22 5.06
N ALA A 79 21.20 6.93 4.75
CA ALA A 79 21.58 6.36 3.45
C ALA A 79 20.75 6.97 2.31
N ILE A 80 19.44 7.13 2.52
CA ILE A 80 18.54 7.75 1.54
C ILE A 80 18.93 9.23 1.33
N ALA A 81 19.23 9.96 2.41
CA ALA A 81 19.61 11.37 2.33
C ALA A 81 20.94 11.56 1.58
N ASP A 82 21.93 10.71 1.84
CA ASP A 82 23.20 10.69 1.12
C ASP A 82 22.99 10.44 -0.38
N ALA A 83 22.07 9.52 -0.73
CA ALA A 83 21.75 9.20 -2.12
C ALA A 83 21.03 10.34 -2.86
N LEU A 84 20.24 11.15 -2.14
CA LEU A 84 19.49 12.28 -2.67
C LEU A 84 20.25 13.62 -2.55
N GLY A 85 21.33 13.67 -1.78
CA GLY A 85 22.07 14.90 -1.50
C GLY A 85 21.30 15.90 -0.64
N VAL A 86 20.44 15.41 0.25
CA VAL A 86 19.61 16.21 1.16
C VAL A 86 19.95 15.92 2.63
N ASP A 87 19.29 16.60 3.56
CA ASP A 87 19.46 16.32 4.99
C ASP A 87 18.61 15.11 5.41
N PRO A 88 19.08 14.24 6.34
CA PRO A 88 18.27 13.13 6.87
C PRO A 88 16.91 13.56 7.42
N LYS A 89 16.79 14.78 7.98
CA LYS A 89 15.51 15.34 8.41
C LYS A 89 14.54 15.55 7.26
N THR A 90 15.02 15.92 6.07
CA THR A 90 14.19 16.04 4.87
C THR A 90 13.65 14.68 4.45
N VAL A 91 14.43 13.61 4.58
CA VAL A 91 13.96 12.24 4.30
C VAL A 91 12.92 11.79 5.32
N PHE A 92 13.15 12.04 6.61
CA PHE A 92 12.18 11.75 7.67
C PHE A 92 10.85 12.49 7.43
N GLU A 93 10.92 13.78 7.07
CA GLU A 93 9.75 14.57 6.71
C GLU A 93 9.05 14.01 5.48
N ALA A 94 9.81 13.60 4.45
CA ALA A 94 9.25 13.00 3.24
C ALA A 94 8.57 11.66 3.52
N ARG A 95 9.16 10.83 4.39
CA ARG A 95 8.53 9.59 4.86
C ARG A 95 7.24 9.85 5.62
N THR A 96 7.24 10.85 6.49
CA THR A 96 6.04 11.26 7.24
C THR A 96 4.94 11.77 6.30
N ASP A 97 5.30 12.60 5.31
CA ASP A 97 4.39 13.06 4.25
C ASP A 97 3.74 11.86 3.52
N LEU A 98 4.55 10.84 3.21
CA LEU A 98 4.16 9.60 2.55
C LEU A 98 3.56 8.55 3.49
N HIS A 99 3.41 8.88 4.79
CA HIS A 99 2.91 7.96 5.82
C HIS A 99 3.71 6.64 5.92
N LEU A 100 5.00 6.69 5.59
CA LEU A 100 5.96 5.61 5.75
C LEU A 100 6.55 5.66 7.16
N VAL A 101 6.24 4.64 7.96
CA VAL A 101 6.64 4.56 9.37
C VAL A 101 7.39 3.26 9.63
N ASP A 102 8.55 3.34 10.28
CA ASP A 102 9.33 2.19 10.73
C ASP A 102 9.22 1.96 12.25
N ASP A 103 9.95 0.97 12.76
CA ASP A 103 9.94 0.68 14.20
C ASP A 103 10.66 1.75 15.04
N GLY A 104 11.62 2.48 14.47
CA GLY A 104 12.37 3.56 15.12
C GLY A 104 11.55 4.85 15.31
N ASP A 105 10.49 5.05 14.53
CA ASP A 105 9.59 6.21 14.64
C ASP A 105 8.66 6.16 15.86
N ARG A 106 8.65 5.05 16.60
CA ARG A 106 7.73 4.82 17.73
C ARG A 106 8.28 5.26 19.08
N ASP A 107 9.57 5.54 19.18
CA ASP A 107 10.30 5.90 20.41
C ASP A 107 10.62 7.40 20.51
#